data_AF-A0A1A9RLW9-F1
#
_entry.id   AF-A0A1A9RLW9-F1
#
_cell.length_a   1.000
_cell.length_b   1.000
_cell.length_c   1.000
_cell.angle_alpha   90.00
_cell.angle_beta   90.00
_cell.angle_gamma   90.00
#
_symmetry.space_group_name_H-M   'P 1'
#
loop_
_entity.id
_entity.type
_entity.pdbx_description
1 polymer ?
#
loop_
_entity_poly.entity_id
_entity_poly.type
_entity_poly.pdbx_seq_one_letter_code
_entity_poly.pdbx_strand_id
1 'polypeptide(L)'
;MIRKVIFAGTPDFAADALRAIAEADFDIPLVLTQPDRPKGRGMKLQASPVKETALELGFQVAQPESLKSESAQEMLRSVEADIMVVAAYGLLLPQAVLDIPRYGCLNIHASLLPRWRGAAPIQRAIEAGDSETGICIMQMDAGLDTGAVISRHPCPILPGDNAQTLHDKLAEIGARAIVADLQHYSQRNAQPQPEHGITYAHKLSKADAQIDWTQPAETIERRIRAFNPVPGAWCDYHGKPLKIWAAQACSANGAAGSVLQADKNGIQVACGSGSLLIQTLQPAGSARMEAAAFLAGHPVAAGSRFGAEHS
;
A
#
# COMPACT_ATOMS: atom_id res chain seq x y z
N MET A 1 32.40 -4.92 -2.39
CA MET A 1 31.27 -5.05 -1.44
C MET A 1 30.51 -3.75 -1.47
N ILE A 2 29.19 -3.78 -1.30
CA ILE A 2 28.43 -2.53 -1.12
C ILE A 2 28.79 -1.96 0.25
N ARG A 3 29.06 -0.66 0.31
CA ARG A 3 29.29 0.04 1.57
C ARG A 3 28.49 1.33 1.66
N LYS A 4 28.43 2.12 0.58
CA LYS A 4 27.80 3.44 0.56
C LYS A 4 26.45 3.41 -0.16
N VAL A 5 25.37 3.68 0.57
CA VAL A 5 23.99 3.52 0.11
C VAL A 5 23.25 4.86 0.16
N ILE A 6 22.72 5.31 -0.97
CA ILE A 6 21.67 6.34 -0.96
C ILE A 6 20.34 5.65 -0.67
N PHE A 7 19.57 6.15 0.29
CA PHE A 7 18.22 5.65 0.53
C PHE A 7 17.18 6.63 -0.03
N ALA A 8 16.12 6.14 -0.66
CA ALA A 8 15.01 6.96 -1.13
C ALA A 8 13.67 6.32 -0.82
N GLY A 9 12.87 6.98 0.01
CA GLY A 9 11.55 6.48 0.38
C GLY A 9 10.69 7.52 1.04
N THR A 10 9.46 7.17 1.40
CA THR A 10 8.55 8.13 2.04
C THR A 10 7.71 7.55 3.17
N PRO A 11 6.90 6.49 2.97
CA PRO A 11 5.99 6.00 4.01
C PRO A 11 6.70 5.09 5.03
N ASP A 12 5.95 4.63 6.03
CA ASP A 12 6.43 3.73 7.09
C ASP A 12 7.13 2.48 6.54
N PHE A 13 6.57 1.85 5.49
CA PHE A 13 7.20 0.73 4.77
C PHE A 13 8.67 0.97 4.41
N ALA A 14 8.98 2.20 3.98
CA ALA A 14 10.34 2.57 3.60
C ALA A 14 11.18 2.96 4.82
N ALA A 15 10.57 3.53 5.87
CA ALA A 15 11.26 3.83 7.11
C ALA A 15 11.82 2.55 7.77
N ASP A 16 11.06 1.45 7.75
CA ASP A 16 11.50 0.16 8.27
C ASP A 16 12.74 -0.36 7.51
N ALA A 17 12.74 -0.25 6.18
CA ALA A 17 13.89 -0.61 5.36
C ALA A 17 15.12 0.28 5.64
N LEU A 18 14.92 1.59 5.84
CA LEU A 18 16.01 2.51 6.22
C LEU A 18 16.63 2.11 7.56
N ARG A 19 15.82 1.81 8.58
CA ARG A 19 16.32 1.36 9.90
C ARG A 19 17.13 0.08 9.77
N ALA A 20 16.62 -0.92 9.05
CA ALA A 20 17.32 -2.18 8.88
C ALA A 20 18.67 -2.03 8.14
N ILE A 21 18.75 -1.16 7.13
CA ILE A 21 20.01 -0.87 6.43
C ILE A 21 21.00 -0.16 7.37
N ALA A 22 20.53 0.77 8.19
CA ALA A 22 21.37 1.46 9.18
C ALA A 22 21.89 0.49 10.27
N GLU A 23 21.04 -0.39 10.78
CA GLU A 23 21.40 -1.42 11.78
C GLU A 23 22.39 -2.46 11.24
N ALA A 24 22.46 -2.63 9.92
CA ALA A 24 23.41 -3.50 9.25
C ALA A 24 24.76 -2.81 8.93
N ASP A 25 25.02 -1.64 9.52
CA ASP A 25 26.27 -0.87 9.42
C ASP A 25 26.64 -0.42 7.99
N PHE A 26 25.66 -0.23 7.10
CA PHE A 26 25.90 0.44 5.82
C PHE A 26 26.09 1.95 6.03
N ASP A 27 26.99 2.56 5.25
CA ASP A 27 27.18 4.02 5.23
C ASP A 27 26.03 4.66 4.43
N ILE A 28 25.19 5.45 5.10
CA ILE A 28 24.02 6.14 4.51
C ILE A 28 24.28 7.65 4.48
N PRO A 29 25.05 8.16 3.52
CA PRO A 29 25.42 9.58 3.43
C PRO A 29 24.24 10.49 3.04
N LEU A 30 23.18 9.95 2.44
CA LEU A 30 22.04 10.73 1.96
C LEU A 30 20.76 9.92 1.95
N VAL A 31 19.72 10.49 2.56
CA VAL A 31 18.34 10.00 2.52
C VAL A 31 17.46 10.97 1.72
N LEU A 32 16.79 10.47 0.70
CA LEU A 32 15.80 11.20 -0.08
C LEU A 32 14.39 10.86 0.39
N THR A 33 13.54 11.88 0.50
CA THR A 33 12.09 11.69 0.68
C THR A 33 11.31 12.76 -0.08
N GLN A 34 10.00 12.55 -0.27
CA GLN A 34 9.10 13.60 -0.72
C GLN A 34 9.19 14.84 0.19
N PRO A 35 8.99 16.06 -0.37
CA PRO A 35 8.76 17.27 0.41
C PRO A 35 7.63 17.10 1.42
N ASP A 36 7.74 17.78 2.58
CA ASP A 36 6.70 17.77 3.61
C ASP A 36 5.38 18.27 3.02
N ARG A 37 4.30 17.56 3.30
CA ARG A 37 2.97 17.91 2.80
C ARG A 37 2.00 18.18 3.94
N PRO A 38 1.05 19.11 3.78
CA PRO A 38 -0.04 19.28 4.72
C PRO A 38 -0.83 17.97 4.89
N LYS A 39 -1.03 17.52 6.13
CA LYS A 39 -1.78 16.29 6.44
C LYS A 39 -2.66 16.47 7.68
N GLY A 40 -3.78 15.73 7.72
CA GLY A 40 -4.69 15.70 8.87
C GLY A 40 -5.55 16.96 9.04
N ARG A 41 -6.27 17.03 10.18
CA ARG A 41 -7.10 18.19 10.52
C ARG A 41 -6.17 19.36 10.89
N GLY A 42 -6.36 20.52 10.27
CA GLY A 42 -5.54 21.71 10.50
C GLY A 42 -4.37 21.89 9.53
N MET A 43 -4.15 20.95 8.59
CA MET A 43 -3.24 21.11 7.43
C MET A 43 -1.81 21.55 7.80
N LYS A 44 -1.32 21.14 8.97
CA LYS A 44 0.08 21.39 9.34
C LYS A 44 0.99 20.55 8.45
N LEU A 45 2.14 21.12 8.07
CA LEU A 45 3.20 20.38 7.40
C LEU A 45 3.65 19.25 8.33
N GLN A 46 3.61 18.02 7.81
CA GLN A 46 4.08 16.84 8.52
C GLN A 46 5.27 16.27 7.74
N ALA A 47 6.34 15.96 8.47
CA ALA A 47 7.47 15.22 7.94
C ALA A 47 7.02 13.81 7.51
N SER A 48 7.70 13.23 6.53
CA SER A 48 7.48 11.83 6.19
C SER A 48 8.08 10.91 7.26
N PRO A 49 7.56 9.69 7.43
CA PRO A 49 8.16 8.68 8.29
C PRO A 49 9.66 8.44 8.01
N VAL A 50 10.06 8.46 6.73
CA VAL A 50 11.48 8.34 6.34
C VAL A 50 12.29 9.54 6.80
N LYS A 51 11.77 10.77 6.70
CA LYS A 51 12.46 11.97 7.21
C LYS A 51 12.62 11.92 8.71
N GLU A 52 11.57 11.59 9.45
CA GLU A 52 11.61 11.47 10.91
C GLU A 52 12.68 10.46 11.32
N THR A 53 12.66 9.26 10.72
CA THR A 53 13.65 8.20 10.95
C THR A 53 15.07 8.65 10.60
N ALA A 54 15.28 9.31 9.46
CA ALA A 54 16.60 9.77 9.04
C ALA A 54 17.17 10.82 10.00
N LEU A 55 16.34 11.75 10.48
CA LEU A 55 16.75 12.76 11.45
C LEU A 55 17.07 12.14 12.82
N GLU A 56 16.28 11.18 13.28
CA GLU A 56 16.54 10.41 14.51
C GLU A 56 17.90 9.69 14.46
N LEU A 57 18.25 9.12 13.31
CA LEU A 57 19.51 8.40 13.08
C LEU A 57 20.68 9.32 12.71
N GLY A 58 20.45 10.63 12.57
CA GLY A 58 21.49 11.61 12.26
C GLY A 58 21.94 11.65 10.79
N PHE A 59 21.13 11.15 9.86
CA PHE A 59 21.43 11.17 8.43
C PHE A 59 21.08 12.50 7.76
N GLN A 60 21.83 12.84 6.70
CA GLN A 60 21.51 13.96 5.84
C GLN A 60 20.23 13.66 5.03
N VAL A 61 19.28 14.60 5.03
CA VAL A 61 18.02 14.48 4.30
C VAL A 61 17.97 15.48 3.15
N ALA A 62 17.54 15.04 1.97
CA ALA A 62 17.15 15.92 0.86
C ALA A 62 15.71 15.64 0.39
N GLN A 63 15.02 16.71 -0.02
CA GLN A 63 13.61 16.66 -0.42
C GLN A 63 13.39 17.32 -1.78
N PRO A 64 14.03 16.84 -2.87
CA PRO A 64 13.83 17.43 -4.18
C PRO A 64 12.37 17.21 -4.64
N GLU A 65 11.79 18.20 -5.32
CA GLU A 65 10.49 18.03 -5.98
C GLU A 65 10.59 17.13 -7.23
N SER A 66 11.78 17.03 -7.81
CA SER A 66 12.07 16.26 -9.02
C SER A 66 13.55 15.92 -9.10
N LEU A 67 13.86 14.72 -9.60
CA LEU A 67 15.23 14.27 -9.86
C LEU A 67 15.71 14.56 -11.29
N LYS A 68 14.93 15.31 -12.08
CA LYS A 68 15.29 15.68 -13.46
C LYS A 68 16.27 16.85 -13.53
N SER A 69 16.32 17.69 -12.50
CA SER A 69 17.18 18.88 -12.51
C SER A 69 18.66 18.53 -12.39
N GLU A 70 19.52 19.30 -13.04
CA GLU A 70 20.97 19.09 -12.97
C GLU A 70 21.49 19.24 -11.53
N SER A 71 20.92 20.17 -10.75
CA SER A 71 21.29 20.34 -9.34
C SER A 71 20.96 19.11 -8.48
N ALA A 72 19.82 18.45 -8.72
CA ALA A 72 19.48 17.21 -8.04
C ALA A 72 20.43 16.08 -8.46
N GLN A 73 20.77 15.98 -9.74
CA GLN A 73 21.69 14.96 -10.22
C GLN A 73 23.11 15.17 -9.68
N GLU A 74 23.60 16.41 -9.64
CA GLU A 74 24.92 16.73 -9.12
C GLU A 74 25.03 16.45 -7.61
N MET A 75 23.97 16.75 -6.85
CA MET A 75 23.87 16.33 -5.45
C MET A 75 24.09 14.82 -5.32
N LEU A 76 23.40 13.99 -6.14
CA LEU A 76 23.53 12.54 -6.09
C LEU A 76 24.93 12.06 -6.54
N ARG A 77 25.51 12.67 -7.57
CA ARG A 77 26.87 12.34 -8.05
C ARG A 77 27.92 12.62 -6.98
N SER A 78 27.81 13.74 -6.27
CA SER A 78 28.75 14.13 -5.21
C SER A 78 28.81 13.15 -4.04
N VAL A 79 27.78 12.31 -3.88
CA VAL A 79 27.76 11.27 -2.86
C VAL A 79 28.70 10.11 -3.22
N GLU A 80 28.96 9.84 -4.50
CA GLU A 80 29.76 8.69 -4.96
C GLU A 80 29.27 7.35 -4.38
N ALA A 81 27.95 7.15 -4.38
CA ALA A 81 27.35 5.96 -3.79
C ALA A 81 27.61 4.68 -4.60
N ASP A 82 27.74 3.55 -3.91
CA ASP A 82 27.80 2.25 -4.57
C ASP A 82 26.45 1.92 -5.19
N ILE A 83 25.36 2.18 -4.46
CA ILE A 83 24.01 1.80 -4.84
C ILE A 83 22.98 2.75 -4.24
N MET A 84 21.81 2.81 -4.87
CA MET A 84 20.65 3.50 -4.32
C MET A 84 19.54 2.48 -4.01
N VAL A 85 18.98 2.51 -2.81
CA VAL A 85 17.82 1.70 -2.44
C VAL A 85 16.58 2.58 -2.46
N VAL A 86 15.55 2.12 -3.17
CA VAL A 86 14.29 2.82 -3.36
C VAL A 86 13.16 1.99 -2.75
N ALA A 87 12.29 2.62 -1.98
CA ALA A 87 11.08 1.99 -1.44
C ALA A 87 9.96 3.02 -1.35
N ALA A 88 8.89 2.85 -2.13
CA ALA A 88 7.70 3.72 -2.10
C ALA A 88 8.02 5.24 -2.10
N TYR A 89 8.97 5.67 -2.95
CA TYR A 89 9.50 7.04 -2.96
C TYR A 89 8.57 8.06 -3.67
N GLY A 90 7.82 7.62 -4.68
CA GLY A 90 6.81 8.45 -5.34
C GLY A 90 7.33 9.49 -6.35
N LEU A 91 8.65 9.63 -6.54
CA LEU A 91 9.22 10.32 -7.70
C LEU A 91 9.70 9.31 -8.74
N LEU A 92 9.61 9.71 -10.02
CA LEU A 92 10.23 8.98 -11.12
C LEU A 92 11.75 9.21 -11.10
N LEU A 93 12.53 8.14 -11.19
CA LEU A 93 13.98 8.20 -11.39
C LEU A 93 14.25 8.23 -12.91
N PRO A 94 14.74 9.35 -13.47
CA PRO A 94 15.16 9.36 -14.87
C PRO A 94 16.41 8.48 -15.07
N GLN A 95 16.66 8.04 -16.31
CA GLN A 95 17.84 7.22 -16.65
C GLN A 95 19.15 7.83 -16.12
N ALA A 96 19.31 9.16 -16.28
CA ALA A 96 20.47 9.88 -15.79
C ALA A 96 20.71 9.76 -14.27
N VAL A 97 19.69 9.39 -13.47
CA VAL A 97 19.82 9.11 -12.04
C VAL A 97 20.07 7.63 -11.78
N LEU A 98 19.41 6.76 -12.54
CA LEU A 98 19.64 5.31 -12.46
C LEU A 98 21.10 4.94 -12.71
N ASP A 99 21.79 5.73 -13.55
CA ASP A 99 23.19 5.51 -13.93
C ASP A 99 24.21 6.14 -12.95
N ILE A 100 23.77 6.92 -11.95
CA ILE A 100 24.68 7.61 -11.02
C ILE A 100 25.38 6.64 -10.05
N PRO A 101 24.66 5.80 -9.29
CA PRO A 101 25.32 4.87 -8.40
C PRO A 101 26.06 3.79 -9.20
N ARG A 102 27.23 3.36 -8.71
CA ARG A 102 28.08 2.37 -9.40
C ARG A 102 27.33 1.09 -9.82
N TYR A 103 26.38 0.66 -9.01
CA TYR A 103 25.57 -0.54 -9.21
C TYR A 103 24.09 -0.22 -9.46
N GLY A 104 23.78 1.03 -9.79
CA GLY A 104 22.44 1.52 -10.08
C GLY A 104 21.52 1.57 -8.86
N CYS A 105 20.22 1.43 -9.13
CA CYS A 105 19.17 1.54 -8.12
C CYS A 105 18.43 0.22 -7.93
N LEU A 106 18.21 -0.20 -6.69
CA LEU A 106 17.33 -1.31 -6.34
C LEU A 106 16.00 -0.76 -5.82
N ASN A 107 14.89 -1.44 -6.14
CA ASN A 107 13.59 -1.14 -5.57
C ASN A 107 13.08 -2.33 -4.74
N ILE A 108 12.52 -2.02 -3.56
CA ILE A 108 11.78 -2.96 -2.72
C ILE A 108 10.32 -2.91 -3.18
N HIS A 109 9.91 -3.88 -4.00
CA HIS A 109 8.57 -3.93 -4.57
C HIS A 109 7.66 -4.90 -3.81
N ALA A 110 6.49 -4.43 -3.39
CA ALA A 110 5.56 -5.18 -2.54
C ALA A 110 4.62 -6.12 -3.32
N SER A 111 5.15 -6.84 -4.30
CA SER A 111 4.49 -7.97 -4.97
C SER A 111 5.49 -9.00 -5.49
N LEU A 112 4.97 -10.15 -5.90
CA LEU A 112 5.70 -11.13 -6.70
C LEU A 112 5.62 -10.79 -8.20
N LEU A 113 6.60 -10.02 -8.69
CA LEU A 113 6.69 -9.59 -10.09
C LEU A 113 6.75 -10.79 -11.06
N PRO A 114 6.15 -10.74 -12.27
CA PRO A 114 5.66 -9.55 -12.95
C PRO A 114 4.22 -9.16 -12.58
N ARG A 115 3.59 -9.89 -11.66
CA ARG A 115 2.25 -9.55 -11.18
C ARG A 115 2.32 -8.28 -10.32
N TRP A 116 1.36 -7.39 -10.51
CA TRP A 116 1.18 -6.15 -9.74
C TRP A 116 2.32 -5.14 -9.84
N ARG A 117 2.80 -4.86 -11.06
CA ARG A 117 3.60 -3.66 -11.32
C ARG A 117 2.79 -2.39 -11.00
N GLY A 118 3.40 -1.38 -10.40
CA GLY A 118 2.78 -0.09 -10.14
C GLY A 118 2.52 0.22 -8.66
N ALA A 119 1.49 1.02 -8.41
CA ALA A 119 1.42 1.88 -7.23
C ALA A 119 0.71 1.29 -6.01
N ALA A 120 -0.14 0.27 -6.17
CA ALA A 120 -0.95 -0.27 -5.06
C ALA A 120 -0.95 -1.82 -4.99
N PRO A 121 0.22 -2.49 -5.07
CA PRO A 121 0.26 -3.95 -5.21
C PRO A 121 -0.40 -4.71 -4.07
N ILE A 122 -0.22 -4.24 -2.82
CA ILE A 122 -0.77 -4.89 -1.62
C ILE A 122 -2.30 -4.95 -1.68
N GLN A 123 -2.93 -3.81 -1.93
CA GLN A 123 -4.40 -3.73 -1.97
C GLN A 123 -4.96 -4.52 -3.14
N ARG A 124 -4.32 -4.45 -4.31
CA ARG A 124 -4.81 -5.13 -5.52
C ARG A 124 -4.69 -6.65 -5.41
N ALA A 125 -3.67 -7.18 -4.72
CA ALA A 125 -3.56 -8.61 -4.43
C ALA A 125 -4.73 -9.12 -3.58
N ILE A 126 -5.09 -8.39 -2.51
CA ILE A 126 -6.24 -8.74 -1.66
C ILE A 126 -7.55 -8.62 -2.45
N GLU A 127 -7.74 -7.52 -3.19
CA GLU A 127 -8.94 -7.24 -3.99
C GLU A 127 -9.19 -8.34 -5.03
N ALA A 128 -8.13 -8.81 -5.69
CA ALA A 128 -8.21 -9.88 -6.68
C ALA A 128 -8.43 -11.28 -6.07
N GLY A 129 -8.23 -11.43 -4.75
CA GLY A 129 -8.31 -12.71 -4.04
C GLY A 129 -7.10 -13.60 -4.27
N ASP A 130 -5.92 -13.02 -4.44
CA ASP A 130 -4.69 -13.80 -4.49
C ASP A 130 -4.49 -14.54 -3.16
N SER A 131 -4.04 -15.79 -3.20
CA SER A 131 -3.71 -16.57 -1.99
C SER A 131 -2.31 -16.24 -1.44
N GLU A 132 -1.47 -15.61 -2.25
CA GLU A 132 -0.11 -15.22 -1.92
C GLU A 132 0.27 -13.88 -2.57
N THR A 133 1.20 -13.19 -1.94
CA THR A 133 1.93 -12.03 -2.47
C THR A 133 3.39 -12.16 -2.01
N GLY A 134 4.15 -11.07 -1.95
CA GLY A 134 5.50 -11.10 -1.41
C GLY A 134 6.27 -9.83 -1.69
N ILE A 135 7.57 -9.90 -1.46
CA ILE A 135 8.54 -8.88 -1.85
C ILE A 135 9.37 -9.36 -3.02
N CYS A 136 9.60 -8.47 -3.99
CA CYS A 136 10.70 -8.58 -4.94
C CYS A 136 11.69 -7.46 -4.70
N ILE A 137 12.98 -7.80 -4.56
CA ILE A 137 14.05 -6.85 -4.73
C ILE A 137 14.43 -6.88 -6.21
N MET A 138 14.33 -5.74 -6.89
CA MET A 138 14.62 -5.65 -8.32
C MET A 138 15.60 -4.55 -8.63
N GLN A 139 16.42 -4.76 -9.66
CA GLN A 139 17.17 -3.69 -10.31
C GLN A 139 16.18 -2.80 -11.05
N MET A 140 16.22 -1.49 -10.82
CA MET A 140 15.39 -0.54 -11.57
C MET A 140 15.93 -0.33 -12.98
N ASP A 141 15.01 -0.14 -13.93
CA ASP A 141 15.27 0.32 -15.28
C ASP A 141 14.36 1.54 -15.59
N ALA A 142 14.35 2.01 -16.85
CA ALA A 142 13.52 3.14 -17.26
C ALA A 142 12.01 2.86 -17.24
N GLY A 143 11.60 1.58 -17.16
CA GLY A 143 10.19 1.19 -17.16
C GLY A 143 9.58 1.21 -15.76
N LEU A 144 8.24 1.16 -15.70
CA LEU A 144 7.51 1.07 -14.44
C LEU A 144 7.56 -0.36 -13.93
N ASP A 145 8.44 -0.61 -12.95
CA ASP A 145 8.63 -1.89 -12.29
C ASP A 145 8.93 -3.05 -13.26
N THR A 146 9.67 -2.78 -14.34
CA THR A 146 10.00 -3.77 -15.38
C THR A 146 11.35 -4.44 -15.21
N GLY A 147 12.23 -3.85 -14.41
CA GLY A 147 13.60 -4.30 -14.27
C GLY A 147 13.76 -5.69 -13.63
N ALA A 148 14.97 -6.24 -13.78
CA ALA A 148 15.27 -7.61 -13.43
C ALA A 148 15.16 -7.87 -11.92
N VAL A 149 14.56 -9.00 -11.54
CA VAL A 149 14.36 -9.39 -10.15
C VAL A 149 15.61 -10.08 -9.62
N ILE A 150 16.13 -9.59 -8.50
CA ILE A 150 17.31 -10.13 -7.80
C ILE A 150 16.88 -11.24 -6.83
N SER A 151 15.84 -10.98 -6.03
CA SER A 151 15.36 -11.94 -5.04
C SER A 151 13.83 -11.85 -4.88
N ARG A 152 13.23 -12.94 -4.40
CA ARG A 152 11.78 -13.12 -4.26
C ARG A 152 11.47 -13.72 -2.90
N HIS A 153 10.51 -13.14 -2.19
CA HIS A 153 10.17 -13.50 -0.82
C HIS A 153 8.64 -13.64 -0.71
N PRO A 154 8.08 -14.84 -0.93
CA PRO A 154 6.64 -15.08 -0.86
C PRO A 154 6.06 -14.88 0.55
N CYS A 155 4.81 -14.43 0.60
CA CYS A 155 4.02 -14.25 1.82
C CYS A 155 2.56 -14.66 1.55
N PRO A 156 1.98 -15.60 2.32
CA PRO A 156 0.57 -15.95 2.16
C PRO A 156 -0.35 -14.79 2.55
N ILE A 157 -1.48 -14.67 1.86
CA ILE A 157 -2.58 -13.77 2.23
C ILE A 157 -3.61 -14.60 2.99
N LEU A 158 -3.73 -14.38 4.30
CA LEU A 158 -4.67 -15.12 5.13
C LEU A 158 -6.10 -14.58 4.99
N PRO A 159 -7.15 -15.38 5.25
CA PRO A 159 -8.54 -14.92 5.13
C PRO A 159 -8.89 -13.67 5.95
N GLY A 160 -8.21 -13.46 7.09
CA GLY A 160 -8.38 -12.27 7.94
C GLY A 160 -7.46 -11.09 7.62
N ASP A 161 -6.54 -11.22 6.65
CA ASP A 161 -5.62 -10.14 6.32
C ASP A 161 -6.34 -8.99 5.63
N ASN A 162 -6.01 -7.77 6.06
CA ASN A 162 -6.36 -6.53 5.40
C ASN A 162 -5.08 -5.84 4.87
N ALA A 163 -5.23 -4.72 4.18
CA ALA A 163 -4.07 -4.05 3.59
C ALA A 163 -3.06 -3.56 4.64
N GLN A 164 -3.49 -3.17 5.85
CA GLN A 164 -2.55 -2.84 6.93
C GLN A 164 -1.78 -4.06 7.42
N THR A 165 -2.47 -5.15 7.77
CA THR A 165 -1.80 -6.32 8.34
C THR A 165 -0.85 -6.95 7.33
N LEU A 166 -1.21 -6.93 6.04
CA LEU A 166 -0.34 -7.42 4.98
C LEU A 166 0.82 -6.45 4.71
N HIS A 167 0.57 -5.14 4.78
CA HIS A 167 1.64 -4.13 4.71
C HIS A 167 2.72 -4.35 5.77
N ASP A 168 2.32 -4.56 7.02
CA ASP A 168 3.26 -4.69 8.14
C ASP A 168 4.13 -5.95 7.97
N LYS A 169 3.52 -7.08 7.57
CA LYS A 169 4.27 -8.30 7.23
C LYS A 169 5.28 -8.07 6.11
N LEU A 170 4.85 -7.39 5.04
CA LEU A 170 5.69 -7.15 3.87
C LEU A 170 6.81 -6.15 4.14
N ALA A 171 6.59 -5.15 5.00
CA ALA A 171 7.61 -4.20 5.42
C ALA A 171 8.77 -4.93 6.12
N GLU A 172 8.44 -5.82 7.06
CA GLU A 172 9.41 -6.64 7.79
C GLU A 172 10.19 -7.58 6.85
N ILE A 173 9.50 -8.26 5.92
CA ILE A 173 10.13 -9.11 4.91
C ILE A 173 11.05 -8.28 4.00
N GLY A 174 10.59 -7.12 3.55
CA GLY A 174 11.33 -6.26 2.63
C GLY A 174 12.59 -5.68 3.24
N ALA A 175 12.51 -5.24 4.50
CA ALA A 175 13.65 -4.73 5.26
C ALA A 175 14.75 -5.79 5.43
N ARG A 176 14.38 -7.04 5.76
CA ARG A 176 15.36 -8.14 5.81
C ARG A 176 15.93 -8.50 4.45
N ALA A 177 15.06 -8.57 3.44
CA ALA A 177 15.44 -8.96 2.08
C ALA A 177 16.49 -8.00 1.49
N ILE A 178 16.27 -6.69 1.61
CA ILE A 178 17.20 -5.71 1.06
C ILE A 178 18.56 -5.76 1.77
N VAL A 179 18.60 -5.91 3.08
CA VAL A 179 19.86 -6.04 3.83
C VAL A 179 20.65 -7.26 3.36
N ALA A 180 19.99 -8.42 3.24
CA ALA A 180 20.62 -9.64 2.77
C ALA A 180 21.19 -9.48 1.34
N ASP A 181 20.42 -8.87 0.43
CA ASP A 181 20.85 -8.63 -0.95
C ASP A 181 22.02 -7.64 -1.04
N LEU A 182 22.08 -6.62 -0.18
CA LEU A 182 23.20 -5.69 -0.11
C LEU A 182 24.47 -6.36 0.43
N GLN A 183 24.34 -7.19 1.49
CA GLN A 183 25.47 -7.92 2.10
C GLN A 183 26.07 -8.95 1.13
N HIS A 184 25.23 -9.59 0.33
CA HIS A 184 25.64 -10.62 -0.65
C HIS A 184 25.61 -10.13 -2.10
N TYR A 185 25.72 -8.82 -2.34
CA TYR A 185 25.52 -8.22 -3.66
C TYR A 185 26.46 -8.73 -4.76
N SER A 186 27.65 -9.24 -4.39
CA SER A 186 28.58 -9.86 -5.36
C SER A 186 28.05 -11.18 -5.93
N GLN A 187 27.12 -11.85 -5.23
CA GLN A 187 26.48 -13.10 -5.63
C GLN A 187 25.11 -12.87 -6.29
N ARG A 188 24.71 -11.60 -6.48
CA ARG A 188 23.41 -11.27 -7.06
C ARG A 188 23.25 -11.91 -8.43
N ASN A 189 22.03 -12.38 -8.69
CA ASN A 189 21.65 -12.93 -9.98
C ASN A 189 20.35 -12.28 -10.43
N ALA A 190 20.44 -11.11 -11.06
CA ALA A 190 19.29 -10.39 -11.56
C ALA A 190 18.70 -11.12 -12.77
N GLN A 191 17.46 -11.60 -12.63
CA GLN A 191 16.75 -12.35 -13.66
C GLN A 191 15.71 -11.46 -14.34
N PRO A 192 15.70 -11.36 -15.68
CA PRO A 192 14.63 -10.68 -16.40
C PRO A 192 13.25 -11.20 -15.98
N GLN A 193 12.28 -10.29 -15.87
CA GLN A 193 10.93 -10.71 -15.56
C GLN A 193 10.33 -11.52 -16.73
N PRO A 194 9.56 -12.58 -16.46
CA PRO A 194 8.80 -13.28 -17.48
C PRO A 194 7.86 -12.35 -18.26
N GLU A 195 7.66 -12.62 -19.55
CA GLU A 195 6.69 -11.88 -20.38
C GLU A 195 5.23 -12.24 -20.05
N HIS A 196 5.01 -13.42 -19.48
CA HIS A 196 3.69 -13.92 -19.10
C HIS A 196 3.37 -13.58 -17.64
N GLY A 197 2.11 -13.26 -17.33
CA GLY A 197 1.64 -12.98 -15.98
C GLY A 197 1.79 -11.52 -15.52
N ILE A 198 2.14 -10.60 -16.44
CA ILE A 198 2.21 -9.16 -16.17
C ILE A 198 0.81 -8.65 -15.83
N THR A 199 0.67 -8.00 -14.67
CA THR A 199 -0.54 -7.24 -14.29
C THR A 199 -0.14 -5.91 -13.67
N TYR A 200 -1.04 -4.93 -13.70
CA TYR A 200 -0.80 -3.59 -13.18
C TYR A 200 -1.67 -3.27 -11.97
N ALA A 201 -1.03 -2.84 -10.89
CA ALA A 201 -1.67 -2.38 -9.67
C ALA A 201 -1.86 -0.86 -9.73
N HIS A 202 -2.92 -0.42 -10.41
CA HIS A 202 -3.24 1.01 -10.50
C HIS A 202 -3.53 1.60 -9.11
N LYS A 203 -3.10 2.85 -8.92
CA LYS A 203 -3.36 3.62 -7.70
C LYS A 203 -4.85 3.66 -7.39
N LEU A 204 -5.20 3.47 -6.13
CA LEU A 204 -6.58 3.55 -5.67
C LEU A 204 -7.10 4.98 -5.64
N SER A 205 -8.34 5.16 -6.10
CA SER A 205 -9.10 6.40 -5.96
C SER A 205 -10.17 6.29 -4.86
N LYS A 206 -10.73 7.44 -4.41
CA LYS A 206 -11.89 7.42 -3.50
C LYS A 206 -13.12 6.81 -4.17
N ALA A 207 -13.27 7.00 -5.48
CA ALA A 207 -14.37 6.43 -6.24
C ALA A 207 -14.28 4.90 -6.33
N ASP A 208 -13.06 4.36 -6.45
CA ASP A 208 -12.82 2.92 -6.42
C ASP A 208 -13.33 2.29 -5.11
N ALA A 209 -13.31 3.05 -4.01
CA ALA A 209 -13.72 2.55 -2.71
C ALA A 209 -15.23 2.56 -2.48
N GLN A 210 -16.02 3.08 -3.43
CA GLN A 210 -17.48 3.00 -3.32
C GLN A 210 -17.94 1.55 -3.49
N ILE A 211 -18.79 1.09 -2.57
CA ILE A 211 -19.39 -0.23 -2.61
C ILE A 211 -20.49 -0.23 -3.66
N ASP A 212 -20.31 -1.11 -4.63
CA ASP A 212 -21.34 -1.51 -5.58
C ASP A 212 -21.99 -2.80 -5.07
N TRP A 213 -23.19 -2.66 -4.51
CA TRP A 213 -23.96 -3.77 -3.94
C TRP A 213 -24.41 -4.80 -4.98
N THR A 214 -24.29 -4.53 -6.28
CA THR A 214 -24.61 -5.50 -7.33
C THR A 214 -23.52 -6.56 -7.52
N GLN A 215 -22.36 -6.39 -6.88
CA GLN A 215 -21.29 -7.40 -6.89
C GLN A 215 -21.56 -8.55 -5.91
N PRO A 216 -20.91 -9.71 -6.07
CA PRO A 216 -20.96 -10.79 -5.09
C PRO A 216 -20.45 -10.37 -3.72
N ALA A 217 -21.06 -10.89 -2.64
CA ALA A 217 -20.68 -10.57 -1.26
C ALA A 217 -19.18 -10.78 -0.97
N GLU A 218 -18.59 -11.88 -1.46
CA GLU A 218 -17.15 -12.18 -1.31
C GLU A 218 -16.23 -11.18 -2.02
N THR A 219 -16.68 -10.61 -3.14
CA THR A 219 -15.93 -9.57 -3.84
C THR A 219 -15.95 -8.27 -3.03
N ILE A 220 -17.11 -7.89 -2.49
CA ILE A 220 -17.22 -6.68 -1.67
C ILE A 220 -16.46 -6.87 -0.34
N GLU A 221 -16.51 -8.05 0.27
CA GLU A 221 -15.74 -8.42 1.46
C GLU A 221 -14.23 -8.20 1.26
N ARG A 222 -13.68 -8.73 0.15
CA ARG A 222 -12.28 -8.52 -0.23
C ARG A 222 -11.94 -7.05 -0.40
N ARG A 223 -12.82 -6.26 -1.04
CA ARG A 223 -12.63 -4.81 -1.20
C ARG A 223 -12.60 -4.08 0.15
N ILE A 224 -13.46 -4.48 1.09
CA ILE A 224 -13.48 -3.91 2.45
C ILE A 224 -12.13 -4.13 3.14
N ARG A 225 -11.57 -5.34 3.06
CA ARG A 225 -10.23 -5.64 3.60
C ARG A 225 -9.10 -4.95 2.82
N ALA A 226 -9.14 -4.98 1.50
CA ALA A 226 -8.14 -4.38 0.62
C ALA A 226 -8.02 -2.86 0.79
N PHE A 227 -9.11 -2.18 1.13
CA PHE A 227 -9.15 -0.72 1.28
C PHE A 227 -9.04 -0.26 2.73
N ASN A 228 -8.77 -1.18 3.68
CA ASN A 228 -8.59 -0.88 5.10
C ASN A 228 -7.07 -0.76 5.40
N PRO A 229 -6.58 0.41 5.86
CA PRO A 229 -7.34 1.53 6.45
C PRO A 229 -7.62 2.68 5.48
N VAL A 230 -6.99 2.69 4.30
CA VAL A 230 -7.11 3.75 3.31
C VAL A 230 -7.34 3.11 1.94
N PRO A 231 -8.30 3.62 1.14
CA PRO A 231 -9.19 4.77 1.38
C PRO A 231 -10.38 4.51 2.34
N GLY A 232 -10.65 3.25 2.68
CA GLY A 232 -11.83 2.75 3.37
C GLY A 232 -13.01 2.58 2.42
N ALA A 233 -13.51 1.35 2.29
CA ALA A 233 -14.70 1.06 1.51
C ALA A 233 -15.92 1.82 2.08
N TRP A 234 -16.80 2.33 1.22
CA TRP A 234 -17.91 3.17 1.66
C TRP A 234 -19.14 3.03 0.78
N CYS A 235 -20.33 3.25 1.34
CA CYS A 235 -21.58 3.36 0.59
C CYS A 235 -22.29 4.68 0.93
N ASP A 236 -23.30 5.04 0.13
CA ASP A 236 -24.25 6.07 0.54
C ASP A 236 -25.23 5.49 1.57
N TYR A 237 -25.54 6.29 2.57
CA TYR A 237 -26.60 6.04 3.54
C TYR A 237 -27.27 7.36 3.90
N HIS A 238 -28.52 7.54 3.45
CA HIS A 238 -29.28 8.80 3.57
C HIS A 238 -28.52 10.03 3.06
N GLY A 239 -27.89 9.93 1.88
CA GLY A 239 -27.18 11.03 1.23
C GLY A 239 -25.84 11.37 1.90
N LYS A 240 -25.35 10.52 2.81
CA LYS A 240 -24.07 10.70 3.49
C LYS A 240 -23.20 9.45 3.33
N PRO A 241 -21.86 9.60 3.24
CA PRO A 241 -20.97 8.45 3.16
C PRO A 241 -20.94 7.70 4.50
N LEU A 242 -21.11 6.39 4.42
CA LEU A 242 -20.92 5.43 5.51
C LEU A 242 -19.75 4.51 5.14
N LYS A 243 -18.64 4.59 5.88
CA LYS A 243 -17.51 3.68 5.67
C LYS A 243 -17.76 2.33 6.34
N ILE A 244 -17.35 1.26 5.68
CA ILE A 244 -17.42 -0.12 6.18
C ILE A 244 -15.99 -0.61 6.39
N TRP A 245 -15.69 -1.05 7.61
CA TRP A 245 -14.34 -1.43 8.04
C TRP A 245 -14.15 -2.92 8.27
N ALA A 246 -15.24 -3.62 8.63
CA ALA A 246 -15.27 -5.06 8.80
C ALA A 246 -16.65 -5.59 8.41
N ALA A 247 -16.67 -6.62 7.59
CA ALA A 247 -17.88 -7.34 7.21
C ALA A 247 -17.54 -8.79 6.91
N GLN A 248 -18.55 -9.67 6.98
CA GLN A 248 -18.44 -11.08 6.64
C GLN A 248 -19.39 -11.41 5.49
N ALA A 249 -18.90 -12.13 4.48
CA ALA A 249 -19.75 -12.68 3.43
C ALA A 249 -20.64 -13.82 3.96
N CYS A 250 -21.91 -13.80 3.59
CA CYS A 250 -22.95 -14.74 4.00
C CYS A 250 -23.76 -15.21 2.79
N SER A 251 -24.48 -16.32 2.94
CA SER A 251 -25.21 -16.97 1.83
C SER A 251 -26.66 -16.47 1.64
N ALA A 252 -27.20 -15.66 2.56
CA ALA A 252 -28.57 -15.16 2.43
C ALA A 252 -28.69 -14.19 1.24
N ASN A 253 -29.83 -14.21 0.56
CA ASN A 253 -30.06 -13.44 -0.67
C ASN A 253 -31.23 -12.45 -0.50
N GLY A 254 -31.24 -11.44 -1.35
CA GLY A 254 -32.30 -10.43 -1.45
C GLY A 254 -32.01 -9.45 -2.58
N ALA A 255 -32.73 -8.34 -2.64
CA ALA A 255 -32.43 -7.30 -3.62
C ALA A 255 -31.10 -6.60 -3.24
N ALA A 256 -30.18 -6.45 -4.19
CA ALA A 256 -28.90 -5.77 -3.95
C ALA A 256 -29.07 -4.41 -3.25
N GLY A 257 -28.35 -4.22 -2.14
CA GLY A 257 -28.40 -3.03 -1.28
C GLY A 257 -29.52 -3.04 -0.24
N SER A 258 -30.43 -4.03 -0.24
CA SER A 258 -31.49 -4.12 0.77
C SER A 258 -30.98 -4.71 2.08
N VAL A 259 -31.43 -4.13 3.20
CA VAL A 259 -31.17 -4.65 4.54
C VAL A 259 -32.07 -5.85 4.80
N LEU A 260 -31.47 -7.01 5.02
CA LEU A 260 -32.18 -8.25 5.35
C LEU A 260 -32.51 -8.29 6.84
N GLN A 261 -31.55 -7.91 7.68
CA GLN A 261 -31.65 -7.94 9.13
C GLN A 261 -30.70 -6.90 9.72
N ALA A 262 -31.08 -6.32 10.85
CA ALA A 262 -30.23 -5.44 11.64
C ALA A 262 -30.45 -5.75 13.12
N ASP A 263 -29.42 -6.27 13.79
CA ASP A 263 -29.50 -6.64 15.20
C ASP A 263 -28.14 -6.47 15.90
N LYS A 264 -28.01 -7.01 17.11
CA LYS A 264 -26.77 -6.96 17.90
C LYS A 264 -25.55 -7.60 17.24
N ASN A 265 -25.73 -8.47 16.24
CA ASN A 265 -24.65 -9.14 15.52
C ASN A 265 -24.16 -8.32 14.32
N GLY A 266 -24.96 -7.36 13.85
CA GLY A 266 -24.59 -6.47 12.77
C GLY A 266 -25.75 -6.09 11.86
N ILE A 267 -25.39 -5.51 10.71
CA ILE A 267 -26.34 -5.12 9.67
C ILE A 267 -26.09 -5.99 8.45
N GLN A 268 -27.04 -6.86 8.11
CA GLN A 268 -26.92 -7.76 6.97
C GLN A 268 -27.55 -7.12 5.73
N VAL A 269 -26.74 -6.90 4.70
CA VAL A 269 -27.14 -6.25 3.44
C VAL A 269 -27.01 -7.23 2.29
N ALA A 270 -28.07 -7.42 1.51
CA ALA A 270 -28.05 -8.27 0.32
C ALA A 270 -27.14 -7.67 -0.77
N CYS A 271 -26.42 -8.56 -1.45
CA CYS A 271 -25.51 -8.23 -2.54
C CYS A 271 -26.06 -8.79 -3.86
N GLY A 272 -25.31 -8.70 -4.98
CA GLY A 272 -25.72 -9.33 -6.24
C GLY A 272 -25.83 -10.85 -6.14
N SER A 273 -24.99 -11.45 -5.31
CA SER A 273 -25.14 -12.81 -4.79
C SER A 273 -24.66 -12.87 -3.34
N GLY A 274 -25.41 -13.60 -2.51
CA GLY A 274 -25.18 -13.61 -1.06
C GLY A 274 -25.49 -12.27 -0.39
N SER A 275 -24.94 -12.09 0.80
CA SER A 275 -25.11 -10.89 1.62
C SER A 275 -23.86 -10.60 2.43
N LEU A 276 -23.73 -9.37 2.91
CA LEU A 276 -22.66 -8.94 3.81
C LEU A 276 -23.23 -8.63 5.18
N LEU A 277 -22.71 -9.30 6.21
CA LEU A 277 -22.92 -8.91 7.61
C LEU A 277 -21.89 -7.85 8.00
N ILE A 278 -22.31 -6.59 8.04
CA ILE A 278 -21.49 -5.45 8.47
C ILE A 278 -21.35 -5.48 9.99
N GLN A 279 -20.11 -5.51 10.46
CA GLN A 279 -19.78 -5.57 11.90
C GLN A 279 -19.20 -4.25 12.39
N THR A 280 -18.32 -3.62 11.62
CA THR A 280 -17.72 -2.34 12.00
C THR A 280 -17.86 -1.31 10.89
N LEU A 281 -18.35 -0.12 11.24
CA LEU A 281 -18.65 0.97 10.31
C LEU A 281 -18.24 2.34 10.87
N GLN A 282 -18.33 3.38 10.06
CA GLN A 282 -18.06 4.75 10.47
C GLN A 282 -18.95 5.74 9.70
N PRO A 283 -19.95 6.33 10.37
CA PRO A 283 -20.74 7.41 9.81
C PRO A 283 -19.88 8.66 9.55
N ALA A 284 -20.29 9.48 8.58
CA ALA A 284 -19.63 10.75 8.29
C ALA A 284 -19.45 11.62 9.55
N GLY A 285 -18.23 12.08 9.79
CA GLY A 285 -17.89 12.93 10.95
C GLY A 285 -17.75 12.20 12.29
N SER A 286 -17.97 10.88 12.34
CA SER A 286 -17.94 10.08 13.57
C SER A 286 -16.65 9.24 13.70
N ALA A 287 -16.42 8.68 14.89
CA ALA A 287 -15.42 7.63 15.09
C ALA A 287 -15.88 6.30 14.49
N ARG A 288 -14.93 5.40 14.21
CA ARG A 288 -15.20 4.00 13.87
C ARG A 288 -15.92 3.33 15.05
N MET A 289 -16.96 2.55 14.78
CA MET A 289 -17.78 1.90 15.81
C MET A 289 -18.36 0.56 15.33
N GLU A 290 -18.72 -0.28 16.29
CA GLU A 290 -19.47 -1.51 16.05
C GLU A 290 -20.90 -1.21 15.56
N ALA A 291 -21.41 -2.05 14.68
CA ALA A 291 -22.75 -1.91 14.10
C ALA A 291 -23.85 -1.90 15.16
N ALA A 292 -23.70 -2.68 16.24
CA ALA A 292 -24.65 -2.66 17.36
C ALA A 292 -24.73 -1.28 18.06
N ALA A 293 -23.59 -0.60 18.22
CA ALA A 293 -23.54 0.75 18.80
C ALA A 293 -24.17 1.78 17.86
N PHE A 294 -23.96 1.62 16.55
CA PHE A 294 -24.64 2.45 15.55
C PHE A 294 -26.15 2.29 15.60
N LEU A 295 -26.64 1.04 15.67
CA LEU A 295 -28.07 0.70 15.71
C LEU A 295 -28.80 1.24 16.95
N ALA A 296 -28.10 1.38 18.08
CA ALA A 296 -28.67 1.96 19.30
C ALA A 296 -29.07 3.43 19.12
N GLY A 297 -28.36 4.18 18.27
CA GLY A 297 -28.67 5.58 17.93
C GLY A 297 -29.40 5.76 16.60
N HIS A 298 -29.32 4.78 15.70
CA HIS A 298 -29.84 4.85 14.34
C HIS A 298 -30.51 3.50 13.99
N PRO A 299 -31.77 3.28 14.41
CA PRO A 299 -32.48 2.06 14.07
C PRO A 299 -32.59 1.88 12.56
N VAL A 300 -32.12 0.74 12.05
CA VAL A 300 -32.23 0.37 10.63
C VAL A 300 -33.29 -0.71 10.49
N ALA A 301 -34.36 -0.44 9.75
CA ALA A 301 -35.41 -1.41 9.51
C ALA A 301 -35.04 -2.37 8.38
N ALA A 302 -35.42 -3.64 8.48
CA ALA A 302 -35.39 -4.56 7.35
C ALA A 302 -36.17 -3.98 6.16
N GLY A 303 -35.65 -4.16 4.95
CA GLY A 303 -36.14 -3.54 3.72
C GLY A 303 -35.62 -2.12 3.45
N SER A 304 -34.93 -1.49 4.41
CA SER A 304 -34.17 -0.24 4.16
C SER A 304 -33.06 -0.49 3.13
N ARG A 305 -32.53 0.57 2.51
CA ARG A 305 -31.50 0.45 1.46
C ARG A 305 -30.19 1.14 1.82
N PHE A 306 -29.08 0.49 1.50
CA PHE A 306 -27.75 1.08 1.40
C PHE A 306 -27.38 1.30 -0.08
N GLY A 307 -26.70 2.40 -0.37
CA GLY A 307 -26.41 2.85 -1.73
C GLY A 307 -27.39 3.92 -2.21
N ALA A 308 -27.09 4.53 -3.36
CA ALA A 308 -27.94 5.56 -3.94
C ALA A 308 -29.32 4.98 -4.32
N GLU A 309 -30.38 5.74 -4.05
CA GLU A 309 -31.66 5.49 -4.68
C GLU A 309 -31.52 5.82 -6.16
N HIS A 310 -31.36 4.81 -7.01
CA HIS A 310 -31.58 4.99 -8.44
C HIS A 310 -33.09 5.15 -8.61
N SER A 311 -33.53 6.40 -8.74
CA SER A 311 -34.86 6.75 -9.26
C SER A 311 -35.08 6.15 -10.65
#